data_AF-A0A7S1NJ40-F1
#
_entry.id   AF-A0A7S1NJ40-F1
#
_cell.length_a   1.000
_cell.length_b   1.000
_cell.length_c   1.000
_cell.angle_alpha   90.00
_cell.angle_beta   90.00
_cell.angle_gamma   90.00
#
_symmetry.space_group_name_H-M   'P 1'
#
loop_
_entity.id
_entity.type
_entity.pdbx_description
1 polymer ?
#
loop_
_entity_poly.entity_id
_entity_poly.type
_entity_poly.pdbx_seq_one_letter_code
_entity_poly.pdbx_strand_id
1 'polypeptide(L)'
;ETMKLALASLALVGSAVAYAPSSFSGSALKASSNGASMQMATGMVVNGFGRIGRLVTPIMMEDEDCSLSAINAGSAPPDYMAYQYKYDTIHGIAKGTVEVDGDFLVLNGEKIQ
;
A
#
# COMPACT_ATOMS: atom_id res chain seq x y z
N GLU A 1 -27.25 -54.43 28.78
CA GLU A 1 -27.15 -53.67 27.53
C GLU A 1 -26.60 -52.27 27.79
N THR A 2 -25.48 -51.95 27.14
CA THR A 2 -24.98 -50.62 26.70
C THR A 2 -25.18 -49.33 27.53
N MET A 3 -24.04 -48.77 28.00
CA MET A 3 -23.57 -47.37 27.83
C MET A 3 -24.45 -46.17 28.26
N LYS A 4 -23.98 -45.37 29.24
CA LYS A 4 -23.49 -43.96 29.11
C LYS A 4 -23.66 -43.09 30.39
N LEU A 5 -22.75 -42.09 30.50
CA LEU A 5 -22.80 -40.78 31.18
C LEU A 5 -22.52 -40.77 32.71
N ALA A 6 -21.34 -40.30 33.16
CA ALA A 6 -20.89 -38.90 33.37
C ALA A 6 -21.56 -38.28 34.62
N LEU A 7 -20.92 -37.56 35.56
CA LEU A 7 -19.62 -36.90 35.72
C LEU A 7 -19.49 -36.64 37.24
N ALA A 8 -18.36 -36.97 37.88
CA ALA A 8 -18.18 -36.87 39.33
C ALA A 8 -17.72 -35.47 39.78
N SER A 9 -18.29 -35.04 40.90
CA SER A 9 -18.05 -33.80 41.63
C SER A 9 -16.71 -33.77 42.37
N LEU A 10 -16.01 -32.65 42.21
CA LEU A 10 -15.39 -31.82 43.26
C LEU A 10 -14.66 -32.53 44.43
N ALA A 11 -13.32 -32.44 44.46
CA ALA A 11 -12.56 -32.47 45.70
C ALA A 11 -11.29 -31.61 45.56
N LEU A 12 -11.28 -30.50 46.28
CA LEU A 12 -10.16 -29.55 46.38
C LEU A 12 -9.48 -29.83 47.74
N VAL A 13 -8.34 -30.50 47.72
CA VAL A 13 -7.43 -30.63 48.88
C VAL A 13 -6.23 -29.75 48.60
N GLY A 14 -6.06 -28.72 49.42
CA GLY A 14 -4.95 -27.77 49.32
C GLY A 14 -3.65 -28.33 49.89
N SER A 15 -2.53 -28.01 49.24
CA SER A 15 -1.45 -27.19 49.82
C SER A 15 -0.25 -27.12 48.87
N ALA A 16 0.19 -25.89 48.59
CA ALA A 16 1.58 -25.48 48.36
C ALA A 16 2.45 -26.27 47.35
N VAL A 17 2.48 -25.82 46.10
CA VAL A 17 3.71 -25.70 45.27
C VAL A 17 3.36 -24.73 44.12
N ALA A 18 3.69 -23.45 44.30
CA ALA A 18 4.86 -22.81 43.70
C ALA A 18 4.78 -22.68 42.17
N TYR A 19 4.57 -21.43 41.75
CA TYR A 19 5.07 -20.85 40.50
C TYR A 19 4.51 -21.39 39.18
N ALA A 20 3.22 -21.16 38.93
CA ALA A 20 2.73 -21.02 37.56
C ALA A 20 2.52 -19.52 37.26
N PRO A 21 3.23 -18.90 36.31
CA PRO A 21 3.05 -17.49 35.95
C PRO A 21 1.80 -17.30 35.08
N SER A 22 0.66 -17.88 35.47
CA SER A 22 -0.60 -17.82 34.69
C SER A 22 -1.74 -17.07 35.40
N SER A 23 -1.47 -16.43 36.55
CA SER A 23 -2.52 -15.75 37.33
C SER A 23 -2.51 -14.23 37.31
N PHE A 24 -1.77 -13.57 36.41
CA PHE A 24 -2.13 -12.19 36.06
C PHE A 24 -3.20 -12.21 34.98
N SER A 25 -4.45 -12.34 35.42
CA SER A 25 -5.64 -12.00 34.66
C SER A 25 -5.70 -10.48 34.48
N GLY A 26 -4.81 -9.95 33.65
CA GLY A 26 -5.06 -8.74 32.87
C GLY A 26 -5.01 -9.19 31.41
N SER A 27 -6.00 -8.80 30.61
CA SER A 27 -6.06 -9.06 29.18
C SER A 27 -4.66 -8.91 28.57
N ALA A 28 -4.03 -10.04 28.24
CA ALA A 28 -2.76 -10.04 27.55
C ALA A 28 -3.06 -9.47 26.17
N LEU A 29 -2.89 -8.16 26.04
CA LEU A 29 -2.84 -7.47 24.77
C LEU A 29 -1.72 -8.16 24.01
N LYS A 30 -2.09 -9.05 23.10
CA LYS A 30 -1.21 -9.51 22.04
C LYS A 30 -0.74 -8.23 21.37
N ALA A 31 0.49 -7.82 21.68
CA ALA A 31 1.15 -6.79 20.93
C ALA A 31 1.15 -7.31 19.49
N SER A 32 0.27 -6.73 18.66
CA SER A 32 0.44 -6.82 17.23
C SER A 32 1.77 -6.13 17.01
N SER A 33 2.83 -6.92 16.93
CA SER A 33 4.11 -6.44 16.46
C SER A 33 3.90 -6.10 14.99
N ASN A 34 3.29 -4.94 14.73
CA ASN A 34 3.39 -4.25 13.46
C ASN A 34 4.82 -3.68 13.43
N GLY A 35 5.79 -4.59 13.39
CA GLY A 35 7.21 -4.32 13.21
C GLY A 35 7.60 -4.32 11.73
N ALA A 36 6.62 -4.38 10.83
CA ALA A 36 6.75 -3.82 9.50
C ALA A 36 6.06 -2.46 9.57
N SER A 37 6.83 -1.39 9.42
CA SER A 37 6.26 -0.16 8.90
C SER A 37 5.52 -0.56 7.63
N MET A 38 4.19 -0.47 7.65
CA MET A 38 3.40 -0.55 6.44
C MET A 38 3.77 0.72 5.67
N GLN A 39 4.85 0.68 4.89
CA GLN A 39 5.18 1.72 3.92
C GLN A 39 4.03 1.69 2.91
N MET A 40 3.05 2.55 3.12
CA MET A 40 2.03 2.83 2.13
C MET A 40 2.65 3.76 1.11
N ALA A 41 2.46 3.47 -0.18
CA ALA A 41 2.90 4.35 -1.25
C ALA A 41 2.37 5.77 -1.00
N THR A 42 3.26 6.75 -1.03
CA THR A 42 2.90 8.14 -0.74
C THR A 42 2.18 8.71 -1.95
N GLY A 43 0.96 9.19 -1.73
CA GLY A 43 0.15 9.85 -2.76
C GLY A 43 0.76 11.19 -3.14
N MET A 44 1.18 11.31 -4.39
CA MET A 44 1.87 12.46 -4.95
C MET A 44 1.09 13.04 -6.13
N VAL A 45 1.23 14.35 -6.32
CA VAL A 45 0.58 15.09 -7.42
C VAL A 45 1.62 15.98 -8.08
N VAL A 46 1.62 16.02 -9.41
CA VAL A 46 2.52 16.86 -10.19
C VAL A 46 1.78 18.12 -10.62
N ASN A 47 2.22 19.28 -10.14
CA ASN A 47 1.76 20.57 -10.64
C ASN A 47 2.74 21.09 -11.70
N GLY A 48 2.34 20.99 -12.95
CA GLY A 48 3.08 21.43 -14.13
C GLY A 48 3.74 20.28 -14.88
N PHE A 49 3.23 19.95 -16.06
CA PHE A 49 3.80 18.94 -16.96
C PHE A 49 4.86 19.51 -17.93
N GLY A 50 5.76 20.32 -17.37
CA GLY A 50 6.88 20.95 -18.08
C GLY A 50 8.11 20.04 -18.16
N ARG A 51 9.30 20.65 -18.25
CA ARG A 51 10.58 19.91 -18.28
C ARG A 51 10.77 19.03 -17.05
N ILE A 52 10.53 19.55 -15.85
CA ILE A 52 10.71 18.80 -14.60
C ILE A 52 9.60 17.76 -14.42
N GLY A 53 8.34 18.15 -14.63
CA GLY A 53 7.21 17.22 -14.49
C GLY A 53 7.35 15.97 -15.34
N ARG A 54 7.80 16.11 -16.59
CA ARG A 54 8.03 14.98 -17.51
C ARG A 54 9.16 14.04 -17.09
N LEU A 55 10.13 14.52 -16.32
CA LEU A 55 11.22 13.69 -15.81
C LEU A 55 10.86 13.03 -14.49
N VAL A 56 10.11 13.73 -13.65
CA VAL A 56 9.67 13.23 -12.34
C VAL A 56 8.61 12.14 -12.49
N THR A 57 7.68 12.28 -13.43
CA THR A 57 6.60 11.32 -13.68
C THR A 57 7.11 9.88 -13.89
N PRO A 58 8.03 9.59 -14.85
CA PRO A 58 8.53 8.23 -15.04
C PRO A 58 9.33 7.70 -13.85
N ILE A 59 10.10 8.55 -13.16
CA ILE A 59 10.85 8.15 -11.94
C ILE A 59 9.87 7.71 -10.85
N MET A 60 8.76 8.43 -10.67
CA MET A 60 7.72 8.07 -9.70
C MET A 60 6.96 6.81 -10.10
N MET A 61 6.81 6.52 -11.40
CA MET A 61 6.18 5.29 -11.90
C MET A 61 7.09 4.06 -11.74
N GLU A 62 8.41 4.26 -11.62
CA GLU A 62 9.38 3.19 -11.37
C GLU A 62 9.56 2.90 -9.86
N ASP A 63 9.15 3.82 -8.99
CA ASP A 63 9.31 3.72 -7.54
C ASP A 63 8.05 3.19 -6.87
N GLU A 64 8.14 2.01 -6.23
CA GLU A 64 7.01 1.36 -5.53
C GLU A 64 6.52 2.15 -4.30
N ASP A 65 7.36 3.04 -3.74
CA ASP A 65 7.00 3.88 -2.61
C ASP A 65 6.21 5.14 -3.01
N CYS A 66 6.10 5.42 -4.32
CA CYS A 66 5.39 6.59 -4.85
C CYS A 66 4.12 6.16 -5.59
N SER A 67 3.02 6.88 -5.38
CA SER A 67 1.80 6.72 -6.19
C SER A 67 1.37 8.07 -6.76
N LEU A 68 1.33 8.18 -8.08
CA LEU A 68 0.95 9.40 -8.79
C LEU A 68 -0.56 9.43 -9.00
N SER A 69 -1.25 10.35 -8.31
CA SER A 69 -2.70 10.43 -8.42
C SER A 69 -3.19 11.39 -9.51
N ALA A 70 -2.49 12.50 -9.73
CA ALA A 70 -2.93 13.54 -10.67
C ALA A 70 -1.78 14.40 -11.22
N ILE A 71 -1.99 14.97 -12.41
CA ILE A 71 -1.10 15.90 -13.09
C ILE A 71 -1.89 17.14 -13.52
N ASN A 72 -1.56 18.31 -12.96
CA ASN A 72 -2.06 19.57 -13.50
C ASN A 72 -1.10 20.09 -14.58
N ALA A 73 -1.55 20.24 -15.83
CA ALA A 73 -0.72 20.74 -16.93
C ALA A 73 -1.19 22.08 -17.51
N GLY A 74 -1.96 22.85 -16.75
CA GLY A 74 -2.57 24.10 -17.23
C GLY A 74 -3.54 23.84 -18.38
N SER A 75 -3.16 24.23 -19.61
CA SER A 75 -4.01 24.15 -20.81
C SER A 75 -3.60 23.05 -21.79
N ALA A 76 -2.63 22.20 -21.45
CA ALA A 76 -2.22 21.12 -22.35
C ALA A 76 -3.28 20.00 -22.37
N PRO A 77 -3.79 19.59 -23.55
CA PRO A 77 -4.70 18.45 -23.63
C PRO A 77 -3.96 17.13 -23.33
N PRO A 78 -4.67 16.08 -22.86
CA PRO A 78 -4.08 14.77 -22.54
C PRO A 78 -3.27 14.15 -23.68
N ASP A 79 -3.73 14.26 -24.92
CA ASP A 79 -3.02 13.79 -26.11
C ASP A 79 -1.62 14.43 -26.25
N TYR A 80 -1.54 15.73 -25.96
CA TYR A 80 -0.28 16.45 -26.06
C TYR A 80 0.67 16.10 -24.90
N MET A 81 0.12 15.82 -23.73
CA MET A 81 0.90 15.31 -22.60
C MET A 81 1.45 13.90 -22.89
N ALA A 82 0.63 13.00 -23.44
CA ALA A 82 1.06 11.66 -23.83
C ALA A 82 2.21 11.71 -24.85
N TYR A 83 2.10 12.59 -25.85
CA TYR A 83 3.17 12.78 -26.82
C TYR A 83 4.47 13.29 -26.16
N GLN A 84 4.38 14.30 -25.29
CA GLN A 84 5.55 14.84 -24.60
C GLN A 84 6.16 13.87 -23.59
N TYR A 85 5.37 12.98 -23.01
CA TYR A 85 5.86 11.90 -22.16
C TYR A 85 6.63 10.87 -22.98
N LYS A 86 6.10 10.50 -24.15
CA LYS A 86 6.70 9.47 -25.01
C LYS A 86 8.00 9.92 -25.66
N TYR A 87 8.11 11.19 -26.04
CA TYR A 87 9.23 11.70 -26.81
C TYR A 87 9.91 12.88 -26.12
N ASP A 88 11.09 12.65 -25.55
CA ASP A 88 11.99 13.71 -25.05
C ASP A 88 13.28 13.77 -25.89
N THR A 89 13.72 14.98 -26.25
CA THR A 89 14.91 15.18 -27.09
C THR A 89 16.22 14.81 -26.38
N ILE A 90 16.30 15.00 -25.05
CA ILE A 90 17.51 14.77 -24.26
C ILE A 90 17.50 13.35 -23.69
N HIS A 91 16.37 12.92 -23.14
CA HIS A 91 16.26 11.62 -22.46
C HIS A 91 15.77 10.49 -23.38
N GLY A 92 15.33 10.81 -24.60
CA GLY A 92 14.88 9.84 -25.58
C GLY A 92 13.43 9.42 -25.37
N ILE A 93 13.12 8.18 -25.80
CA ILE A 93 11.77 7.63 -25.69
C ILE A 93 11.57 7.03 -24.30
N ALA A 94 10.49 7.41 -23.62
CA ALA A 94 10.17 6.86 -22.30
C ALA A 94 9.93 5.34 -22.39
N LYS A 95 10.45 4.61 -21.40
CA LYS A 95 10.25 3.16 -21.28
C LYS A 95 8.94 2.93 -20.55
N GLY A 96 7.86 2.75 -21.30
CA GLY A 96 6.55 2.53 -20.73
C GLY A 96 5.44 2.58 -21.76
N THR A 97 4.27 2.14 -21.36
CA THR A 97 3.04 2.32 -22.14
C THR A 97 2.41 3.65 -21.74
N VAL A 98 1.97 4.41 -22.75
CA VAL A 98 1.22 5.64 -22.55
C VAL A 98 0.02 5.59 -23.49
N GLU A 99 -1.16 5.66 -22.88
CA GLU A 99 -2.45 5.67 -23.55
C GLU A 99 -3.27 6.85 -23.05
N VAL A 100 -4.21 7.31 -23.87
CA VAL A 100 -5.13 8.39 -23.53
C VAL A 100 -6.55 7.85 -23.55
N ASP A 101 -7.25 8.01 -22.44
CA ASP A 101 -8.65 7.63 -22.26
C ASP A 101 -9.47 8.89 -21.99
N GLY A 102 -9.79 9.62 -23.06
CA GLY A 102 -10.51 10.89 -23.00
C GLY A 102 -9.72 11.95 -22.22
N ASP A 103 -10.21 12.27 -21.02
CA ASP A 103 -9.58 13.26 -20.13
C ASP A 103 -8.48 12.67 -19.24
N PHE A 104 -8.25 11.35 -19.29
CA PHE A 104 -7.29 10.66 -18.44
C PHE A 104 -6.06 10.17 -19.21
N LEU A 105 -4.91 10.19 -18.54
CA LEU A 105 -3.69 9.55 -19.00
C LEU A 105 -3.53 8.19 -18.34
N VAL A 106 -3.27 7.15 -19.13
CA VAL A 106 -2.96 5.82 -18.61
C VAL A 106 -1.47 5.57 -18.85
N LEU A 107 -0.70 5.54 -17.76
CA LEU A 107 0.74 5.27 -17.79
C LEU A 107 0.99 3.90 -17.16
N ASN A 108 1.60 2.96 -17.90
CA ASN A 108 1.90 1.62 -17.40
C ASN A 108 0.69 0.86 -16.79
N GLY A 109 -0.52 1.18 -17.26
CA GLY A 109 -1.78 0.62 -16.74
C GLY A 109 -2.38 1.39 -15.55
N GLU A 110 -1.69 2.40 -15.02
CA GLU A 110 -2.19 3.26 -13.95
C GLU A 110 -2.91 4.49 -14.54
N LYS A 111 -4.14 4.73 -14.07
CA LYS A 111 -4.99 5.81 -14.58
C LYS A 111 -4.78 7.08 -13.77
N ILE A 112 -4.33 8.13 -14.45
CA ILE A 112 -3.94 9.42 -13.89
C ILE A 112 -4.84 10.52 -14.46
N GLN A 113 -5.27 11.44 -13.60
CA GLN A 113 -6.11 12.57 -13.96
C GLN A 113 -5.30 13.84 -14.21
#